data_AF-A0A553WCI8-F1
#
_entry.id   AF-A0A553WCI8-F1
#
_cell.length_a   1.000
_cell.length_b   1.000
_cell.length_c   1.000
_cell.angle_alpha   90.00
_cell.angle_beta   90.00
_cell.angle_gamma   90.00
#
_symmetry.space_group_name_H-M   'P 1'
#
loop_
_entity.id
_entity.type
_entity.pdbx_description
1 polymer ?
#
loop_
_entity_poly.entity_id
_entity_poly.type
_entity_poly.pdbx_seq_one_letter_code
_entity_poly.pdbx_strand_id
1 'polypeptide(L)' 'MSGGCLRAGVGFAGGAVATYAVVLFGTVFAWDLLDVVDRDGGGIMGVAFVIAPALALLGGIAGAWYFGSTGKKPKE' A
#
# COMPACT_ATOMS: atom_id res chain seq x y z
N MET A 1 16.95 -12.07 -16.80
CA MET A 1 16.60 -11.49 -15.48
C MET A 1 15.75 -12.48 -14.72
N SER A 2 16.18 -12.82 -13.50
CA SER A 2 15.62 -13.88 -12.65
C SER A 2 14.12 -13.67 -12.36
N GLY A 3 13.28 -14.67 -12.63
CA GLY A 3 11.82 -14.60 -12.40
C GLY A 3 11.43 -14.28 -10.95
N GLY A 4 12.34 -14.48 -9.98
CA GLY A 4 12.15 -14.05 -8.60
C GLY A 4 12.13 -12.53 -8.41
N CYS A 5 12.98 -11.79 -9.13
CA CYS A 5 13.01 -10.33 -9.07
C CYS A 5 11.73 -9.72 -9.65
N LEU A 6 11.20 -10.30 -10.73
CA LEU A 6 9.95 -9.85 -11.34
C LEU A 6 8.76 -10.06 -10.38
N ARG A 7 8.68 -11.22 -9.71
CA ARG A 7 7.63 -11.50 -8.72
C ARG A 7 7.70 -10.58 -7.51
N ALA A 8 8.89 -10.33 -6.98
CA ALA A 8 9.09 -9.39 -5.88
C ALA A 8 8.72 -7.96 -6.30
N GLY A 9 9.06 -7.54 -7.52
CA GLY A 9 8.69 -6.24 -8.07
C GLY A 9 7.18 -6.08 -8.23
N VAL A 10 6.48 -7.09 -8.75
CA VAL A 10 5.01 -7.10 -8.85
C VAL A 10 4.37 -7.11 -7.46
N GLY A 11 4.91 -7.88 -6.51
CA GLY A 11 4.47 -7.90 -5.13
C GLY A 11 4.64 -6.53 -4.45
N PHE A 12 5.75 -5.84 -4.72
CA PHE A 12 5.97 -4.48 -4.23
C PHE A 12 4.93 -3.51 -4.78
N ALA A 13 4.81 -3.43 -6.11
CA ALA A 13 3.89 -2.51 -6.75
C ALA A 13 2.44 -2.78 -6.32
N GLY A 14 2.02 -4.04 -6.30
CA GLY A 14 0.69 -4.45 -5.85
C GLY A 14 0.43 -4.10 -4.39
N GLY A 15 1.36 -4.44 -3.49
CA GLY A 15 1.26 -4.13 -2.06
C GLY A 15 1.20 -2.62 -1.78
N ALA A 16 2.00 -1.83 -2.51
CA ALA A 16 2.03 -0.39 -2.37
C ALA A 16 0.72 0.26 -2.83
N VAL A 17 0.24 -0.10 -4.02
CA VAL A 17 -1.04 0.43 -4.56
C VAL A 17 -2.21 0.02 -3.68
N ALA A 18 -2.28 -1.25 -3.25
CA ALA A 18 -3.35 -1.73 -2.39
C ALA A 18 -3.37 -0.98 -1.05
N THR A 19 -2.21 -0.81 -0.42
CA THR A 19 -2.12 -0.10 0.86
C THR A 19 -2.44 1.38 0.71
N TYR A 20 -1.96 2.03 -0.36
CA TYR A 20 -2.32 3.41 -0.67
C TYR A 20 -3.84 3.58 -0.78
N ALA A 21 -4.48 2.74 -1.58
CA ALA A 21 -5.93 2.78 -1.80
C ALA A 21 -6.69 2.55 -0.50
N VAL A 22 -6.29 1.55 0.30
CA VAL A 22 -6.93 1.26 1.59
C VAL A 22 -6.80 2.43 2.56
N VAL A 23 -5.62 3.06 2.65
CA VAL A 23 -5.42 4.19 3.56
C VAL A 23 -6.22 5.40 3.08
N LEU A 24 -6.16 5.75 1.80
CA LEU A 24 -6.85 6.91 1.26
C LEU A 24 -8.37 6.76 1.37
N PHE A 25 -8.93 5.71 0.76
CA PHE A 25 -10.38 5.50 0.76
C PHE A 25 -10.91 5.09 2.14
N GLY A 26 -10.14 4.33 2.92
CA GLY A 26 -10.49 3.98 4.29
C GLY A 26 -10.56 5.21 5.19
N THR A 27 -9.67 6.19 5.00
CA THR A 27 -9.72 7.46 5.75
C THR A 27 -10.94 8.29 5.34
N VAL A 28 -11.21 8.43 4.04
CA VAL A 28 -12.40 9.14 3.55
C VAL A 28 -13.68 8.50 4.10
N PHE A 29 -13.78 7.17 4.03
CA PHE A 29 -14.92 6.43 4.55
C PHE A 29 -15.06 6.55 6.08
N ALA A 30 -13.94 6.52 6.81
CA ALA A 30 -13.95 6.73 8.26
C ALA A 30 -14.40 8.15 8.64
N TRP A 31 -13.99 9.16 7.86
CA TRP A 31 -14.42 10.55 8.09
C TRP A 31 -15.89 10.75 7.81
N ASP A 32 -16.43 10.11 6.76
CA ASP A 32 -17.86 10.09 6.47
C ASP A 32 -18.67 9.47 7.64
N LEU A 33 -18.21 8.33 8.18
CA LEU A 33 -18.84 7.68 9.34
C LEU A 33 -18.78 8.49 10.64
N LEU A 34 -17.74 9.33 10.79
CA LEU A 34 -17.48 10.11 12.00
C LEU A 34 -17.95 11.57 11.88
N ASP A 35 -18.57 11.95 10.76
CA ASP A 35 -19.01 13.31 10.45
C ASP A 35 -17.86 14.35 10.55
N VAL A 36 -16.65 13.94 10.15
CA VAL A 36 -15.46 14.79 10.14
C VAL A 36 -15.47 15.65 8.87
N VAL A 37 -15.57 16.96 9.05
CA VAL A 37 -15.58 17.93 7.94
C VAL A 37 -14.22 18.59 7.80
N ASP A 38 -13.46 18.19 6.78
CA ASP A 38 -12.22 18.84 6.37
C ASP A 38 -12.51 20.04 5.45
N ARG A 39 -12.89 21.18 6.05
CA ARG A 39 -13.30 22.39 5.31
C ARG A 39 -12.20 22.98 4.43
N ASP A 40 -10.95 22.88 4.89
CA ASP A 40 -9.81 23.48 4.21
C ASP A 40 -9.13 22.50 3.23
N GLY A 41 -9.54 21.22 3.24
CA GLY A 41 -8.93 20.15 2.46
C GLY A 41 -7.50 19.79 2.91
N GLY A 42 -6.97 20.43 3.94
CA GLY A 42 -5.60 20.21 4.41
C GLY A 42 -5.41 18.81 4.97
N GLY A 43 -6.45 18.27 5.62
CA GLY A 43 -6.43 16.91 6.15
C GLY A 43 -6.29 15.88 5.03
N ILE A 44 -7.16 15.92 4.03
CA ILE A 44 -7.17 14.95 2.94
C ILE A 44 -5.89 15.06 2.09
N MET A 45 -5.36 16.28 1.93
CA MET A 45 -4.07 16.50 1.26
C MET A 45 -2.92 15.86 2.06
N GLY A 46 -2.90 16.01 3.39
CA GLY A 46 -1.92 15.36 4.25
C GLY A 46 -1.98 13.83 4.17
N VAL A 47 -3.20 13.28 4.11
CA VAL A 47 -3.41 11.83 3.93
C VAL A 47 -2.91 11.38 2.56
N ALA A 48 -3.33 12.04 1.48
CA ALA A 48 -3.03 11.63 0.12
C ALA A 48 -1.55 11.74 -0.27
N PHE A 49 -0.84 12.75 0.25
CA PHE A 49 0.53 13.06 -0.18
C PHE A 49 1.62 12.69 0.84
N VAL A 50 1.27 12.40 2.10
CA VAL A 50 2.26 12.09 3.13
C VAL A 50 1.98 10.74 3.78
N ILE A 51 0.80 10.57 4.39
CA ILE A 51 0.49 9.39 5.19
C ILE A 51 0.30 8.15 4.30
N ALA A 52 -0.55 8.24 3.27
CA ALA A 52 -0.82 7.13 2.37
C ALA A 52 0.44 6.69 1.59
N PRO A 53 1.30 7.58 1.05
CA PRO A 53 2.56 7.18 0.45
C PRO A 53 3.52 6.49 1.42
N ALA A 54 3.67 7.00 2.64
CA ALA A 54 4.55 6.39 3.65
C ALA A 54 4.10 4.96 4.00
N LEU A 55 2.79 4.76 4.21
CA LEU A 55 2.22 3.45 4.47
C LEU A 55 2.26 2.54 3.24
N ALA A 56 2.07 3.09 2.04
CA ALA A 56 2.19 2.35 0.79
C ALA A 56 3.59 1.74 0.61
N LEU A 57 4.65 2.44 0.99
CA LEU A 57 6.00 1.88 0.94
C LEU A 57 6.14 0.66 1.86
N LEU A 58 5.59 0.70 3.07
CA LEU A 58 5.57 -0.44 3.99
C LEU A 58 4.75 -1.61 3.41
N GLY A 59 3.59 -1.31 2.83
CA GLY A 59 2.76 -2.28 2.13
C GLY A 59 3.45 -2.93 0.93
N GLY A 60 4.21 -2.15 0.16
CA GLY A 60 5.05 -2.65 -0.92
C GLY A 60 6.16 -3.55 -0.41
N ILE A 61 6.87 -3.17 0.65
CA ILE A 61 7.90 -4.03 1.26
C ILE A 61 7.30 -5.37 1.71
N ALA A 62 6.15 -5.34 2.39
CA ALA A 62 5.44 -6.53 2.82
C ALA A 62 5.01 -7.41 1.63
N GLY A 63 4.46 -6.80 0.57
CA GLY A 63 4.07 -7.50 -0.66
C GLY A 63 5.27 -8.13 -1.37
N ALA A 64 6.37 -7.41 -1.50
CA ALA A 64 7.61 -7.91 -2.08
C ALA A 64 8.13 -9.14 -1.32
N TRP A 65 8.09 -9.08 0.02
CA TRP A 65 8.53 -10.18 0.88
C TRP A 65 7.62 -11.41 0.74
N TYR A 66 6.31 -11.22 0.71
CA TYR A 66 5.34 -12.30 0.54
C TYR A 66 5.48 -13.01 -0.83
N PHE A 67 5.51 -12.25 -1.92
CA PHE A 67 5.63 -12.82 -3.28
C PHE A 67 7.05 -13.33 -3.59
N GLY A 68 8.07 -12.76 -2.92
CA GLY A 68 9.46 -13.23 -2.99
C GLY A 68 9.69 -14.54 -2.23
N SER A 69 8.97 -14.78 -1.12
CA SER A 69 9.10 -15.99 -0.30
C SER A 69 8.29 -17.17 -0.84
N THR A 70 7.08 -16.92 -1.36
CA THR A 70 6.19 -17.95 -1.94
C THR A 70 6.70 -18.53 -3.26
N GLY A 71 7.70 -17.91 -3.89
CA GLY A 71 8.32 -18.40 -5.14
C GLY A 71 9.43 -19.45 -4.96
N LYS A 72 9.87 -19.73 -3.73
CA LYS A 72 10.90 -20.75 -3.47
C LYS A 72 10.24 -22.14 -3.49
N LYS A 73 10.27 -22.84 -4.62
CA LYS A 73 10.06 -24.29 -4.60
C LYS A 73 11.13 -24.92 -3.70
N PRO A 74 10.78 -25.81 -2.75
CA PRO A 74 11.79 -26.63 -2.10
C PRO A 74 12.53 -27.39 -3.21
N LYS A 75 13.86 -27.26 -3.22
CA LYS A 75 14.70 -28.07 -4.10
C LYS A 75 14.60 -29.50 -3.56
N GLU A 76 13.86 -30.35 -4.25
CA GLU A 76 14.11 -31.79 -4.24
C GLU A 76 15.40 -32.09 -5.03
#